data_AF-A0A2N2LI91-F1
#
_entry.id   AF-A0A2N2LI91-F1
#
_cell.length_a   1.000
_cell.length_b   1.000
_cell.length_c   1.000
_cell.angle_alpha   90.00
_cell.angle_beta   90.00
_cell.angle_gamma   90.00
#
_symmetry.space_group_name_H-M   'P 1'
#
loop_
_entity.id
_entity.type
_entity.pdbx_description
1 polymer ?
#
loop_
_entity_poly.entity_id
_entity_poly.type
_entity_poly.pdbx_seq_one_letter_code
_entity_poly.pdbx_strand_id
1 'polypeptide(L)'
;MQVVLSAPDITCDHCIATIRTMVDATEGARFLDGDPETRRFTVEVASGGVLDALAVRLEAEGYPLGEVGTPHGAGHDDHHPALTADWRPASYRIEATPVGANVNYDCYCGCDAGFALDRSLSDPATESCCCGNQILVGPGAAGRIVSKLDAPEAFRVDVQSVAMPWGQPMEVALAIPRVD
;
A
#
# COMPACT_ATOMS: atom_id res chain seq x y z
N MET A 1 14.57 8.56 -15.29
CA MET A 1 14.29 8.05 -13.94
C MET A 1 14.10 6.56 -14.03
N GLN A 2 14.70 5.79 -13.12
CA GLN A 2 14.58 4.33 -13.12
C GLN A 2 13.43 3.91 -12.21
N VAL A 3 12.57 3.01 -12.71
CA VAL A 3 11.38 2.52 -12.01
C VAL A 3 11.32 1.01 -12.16
N VAL A 4 11.02 0.31 -11.06
CA VAL A 4 10.75 -1.13 -11.06
C VAL A 4 9.25 -1.32 -11.15
N LEU A 5 8.82 -2.09 -12.15
CA LEU A 5 7.43 -2.38 -12.44
C LEU A 5 7.18 -3.88 -12.26
N SER A 6 5.97 -4.25 -11.85
CA SER A 6 5.54 -5.65 -11.81
C SER A 6 4.48 -5.87 -12.88
N ALA A 7 4.49 -7.03 -13.53
CA ALA A 7 3.38 -7.46 -14.37
C ALA A 7 3.08 -8.94 -14.06
N PRO A 8 1.93 -9.25 -13.44
CA PRO A 8 1.64 -10.58 -12.88
C PRO A 8 1.54 -11.69 -13.93
N ASP A 9 1.32 -11.31 -15.20
CA ASP A 9 1.17 -12.23 -16.33
C ASP A 9 2.51 -12.61 -16.98
N ILE A 10 3.64 -12.10 -16.48
CA ILE A 10 4.97 -12.57 -16.88
C ILE A 10 5.18 -13.98 -16.32
N THR A 11 5.38 -14.95 -17.21
CA THR A 11 5.53 -16.37 -16.83
C THR A 11 6.76 -17.05 -17.42
N CYS A 12 7.48 -16.39 -18.33
CA CYS A 12 8.67 -16.94 -18.99
C CYS A 12 9.56 -15.85 -19.59
N ASP A 13 10.77 -16.23 -20.03
CA ASP A 13 11.72 -15.34 -20.72
C ASP A 13 11.14 -14.72 -22.00
N HIS A 14 10.21 -15.43 -22.66
CA HIS A 14 9.54 -14.91 -23.85
C HIS A 14 8.68 -13.67 -23.53
N CYS A 15 7.99 -13.67 -22.38
CA CYS A 15 7.25 -12.49 -21.90
C CYS A 15 8.18 -11.30 -21.68
N ILE A 16 9.34 -11.52 -21.05
CA ILE A 16 10.35 -10.47 -20.83
C ILE A 16 10.88 -9.92 -22.16
N ALA A 17 11.14 -10.77 -23.15
CA ALA A 17 11.57 -10.34 -24.48
C ALA A 17 10.50 -9.49 -25.19
N THR A 18 9.23 -9.85 -25.05
CA THR A 18 8.09 -9.10 -25.57
C THR A 18 7.97 -7.73 -24.89
N ILE A 19 8.02 -7.69 -23.55
CA ILE A 19 7.98 -6.43 -22.78
C ILE A 19 9.16 -5.53 -23.14
N ARG A 20 10.37 -6.07 -23.24
CA ARG A 20 11.55 -5.31 -23.69
C ARG A 20 11.30 -4.65 -25.04
N THR A 21 10.77 -5.40 -26.01
CA THR A 21 10.47 -4.88 -27.35
C THR A 21 9.46 -3.73 -27.29
N MET A 22 8.44 -3.84 -26.45
CA MET A 22 7.44 -2.78 -26.26
C MET A 22 8.00 -1.53 -25.59
N VAL A 23 8.81 -1.72 -24.54
CA VAL A 23 9.46 -0.62 -23.81
C VAL A 23 10.42 0.12 -24.72
N ASP A 24 11.28 -0.59 -25.45
CA ASP A 24 12.26 0.03 -26.36
C ASP A 24 11.59 0.67 -27.60
N ALA A 25 10.37 0.25 -27.93
CA ALA A 25 9.53 0.89 -28.94
C ALA A 25 8.75 2.12 -28.42
N THR A 26 8.91 2.50 -27.15
CA THR A 26 8.23 3.64 -26.53
C THR A 26 9.22 4.79 -26.37
N GLU A 27 8.93 5.93 -27.00
CA GLU A 27 9.84 7.08 -26.97
C GLU A 27 10.01 7.61 -25.54
N GLY A 28 11.27 7.73 -25.11
CA GLY A 28 11.60 8.15 -23.75
C GLY A 28 11.51 7.05 -22.70
N ALA A 29 11.31 5.79 -23.09
CA ALA A 29 11.45 4.62 -22.22
C ALA A 29 12.60 3.72 -22.70
N ARG A 30 13.24 3.01 -21.77
CA ARG A 30 14.30 2.06 -22.05
C ARG A 30 14.21 0.88 -21.10
N PHE A 31 14.32 -0.33 -21.64
CA PHE A 31 14.37 -1.52 -20.80
C PHE A 31 15.77 -1.71 -20.21
N LEU A 32 15.86 -1.93 -18.90
CA LEU A 32 17.13 -2.18 -18.22
C LEU A 32 17.31 -3.66 -17.90
N ASP A 33 16.32 -4.26 -17.23
CA ASP A 33 16.39 -5.63 -16.76
C ASP A 33 14.99 -6.23 -16.56
N GLY A 34 14.89 -7.55 -16.56
CA GLY A 34 13.62 -8.25 -16.36
C GLY A 34 13.80 -9.67 -15.88
N ASP A 35 12.98 -10.04 -14.91
CA ASP A 35 13.03 -11.33 -14.24
C ASP A 35 11.63 -11.97 -14.25
N PRO A 36 11.46 -13.09 -14.98
CA PRO A 36 10.19 -13.80 -15.04
C PRO A 36 9.86 -14.54 -13.74
N GLU A 37 10.85 -14.89 -12.91
CA GLU A 37 10.61 -15.55 -11.62
C GLU A 37 9.95 -14.56 -10.64
N THR A 38 10.46 -13.33 -10.59
CA THR A 38 9.88 -12.28 -9.73
C THR A 38 8.77 -11.47 -10.40
N ARG A 39 8.48 -11.75 -11.67
CA ARG A 39 7.45 -11.06 -12.49
C ARG A 39 7.62 -9.55 -12.47
N ARG A 40 8.87 -9.12 -12.54
CA ARG A 40 9.28 -7.73 -12.41
C ARG A 40 10.22 -7.37 -13.53
N PHE A 41 10.19 -6.10 -13.91
CA PHE A 41 11.14 -5.55 -14.85
C PHE A 41 11.44 -4.10 -14.50
N THR A 42 12.64 -3.69 -14.84
CA THR A 42 13.17 -2.37 -14.56
C THR A 42 13.23 -1.59 -15.86
N VAL A 43 12.63 -0.40 -15.84
CA VAL A 43 12.67 0.54 -16.96
C VAL A 43 13.25 1.86 -16.53
N GLU A 44 13.90 2.53 -17.47
CA GLU A 44 14.22 3.94 -17.37
C GLU A 44 13.21 4.73 -18.19
N VAL A 45 12.55 5.72 -17.59
CA VAL A 45 11.59 6.60 -18.26
C VAL A 45 12.00 8.07 -18.14
N ALA A 46 11.73 8.87 -19.16
CA ALA A 46 12.08 10.30 -19.18
C ALA A 46 11.20 11.12 -18.22
N SER A 47 9.94 10.73 -18.01
CA SER A 47 8.99 11.41 -17.12
C SER A 47 7.84 10.49 -16.70
N GLY A 48 7.04 10.92 -15.72
CA GLY A 48 5.83 10.19 -15.28
C GLY A 48 4.80 9.99 -16.39
N GLY A 49 4.62 10.96 -17.29
CA GLY A 49 3.70 10.80 -18.42
C GLY A 49 4.11 9.72 -19.42
N VAL A 50 5.41 9.40 -19.51
CA VAL A 50 5.91 8.27 -20.31
C VAL A 50 5.58 6.93 -19.62
N LEU A 51 5.60 6.90 -18.29
CA LEU A 51 5.21 5.71 -17.53
C LEU A 51 3.71 5.41 -17.71
N ASP A 52 2.86 6.43 -17.67
CA ASP A 52 1.41 6.27 -17.89
C ASP A 52 1.11 5.75 -19.30
N ALA A 53 1.79 6.30 -20.33
CA ALA A 53 1.65 5.83 -21.70
C ALA A 53 2.14 4.39 -21.90
N LEU A 54 3.22 4.00 -21.22
CA LEU A 54 3.75 2.65 -21.24
C LEU A 54 2.79 1.66 -20.56
N ALA A 55 2.16 2.04 -19.44
CA ALA A 55 1.18 1.23 -18.73
C ALA A 55 -0.01 0.85 -19.65
N VAL A 56 -0.59 1.83 -20.33
CA VAL A 56 -1.71 1.63 -21.27
C VAL A 56 -1.31 0.69 -22.41
N ARG A 57 -0.08 0.81 -22.92
CA ARG A 57 0.41 -0.04 -24.01
C ARG A 57 0.63 -1.49 -23.57
N LEU A 58 1.22 -1.68 -22.39
CA LEU A 58 1.47 -3.01 -21.84
C LEU A 58 0.16 -3.73 -21.52
N GLU A 59 -0.83 -3.02 -20.98
CA GLU A 59 -2.17 -3.57 -20.73
C GLU A 59 -2.86 -4.03 -22.01
N ALA A 60 -2.77 -3.25 -23.09
CA ALA A 60 -3.33 -3.62 -24.40
C ALA A 60 -2.73 -4.91 -24.99
N GLU A 61 -1.51 -5.26 -24.59
CA GLU A 61 -0.77 -6.45 -25.03
C GLU A 61 -0.87 -7.60 -24.02
N GLY A 62 -1.70 -7.46 -22.98
CA GLY A 62 -1.94 -8.48 -21.97
C GLY A 62 -0.90 -8.53 -20.83
N TYR A 63 -0.20 -7.42 -20.59
CA TYR A 63 0.76 -7.26 -19.50
C TYR A 63 0.36 -6.09 -18.58
N PRO A 64 -0.79 -6.14 -17.90
CA PRO A 64 -1.18 -5.09 -16.96
C PRO A 64 -0.10 -4.88 -15.90
N LEU A 65 0.23 -3.63 -15.60
CA LEU A 65 1.15 -3.32 -14.51
C LEU A 65 0.45 -3.59 -13.17
N GLY A 66 1.09 -4.38 -12.31
CA GLY A 66 0.76 -4.47 -10.89
C GLY A 66 1.07 -3.15 -10.18
N GLU A 67 0.38 -2.88 -9.08
CA GLU A 67 0.52 -1.64 -8.30
C GLU A 67 1.99 -1.28 -8.05
N VAL A 68 2.39 -0.10 -8.51
CA VAL A 68 3.78 0.37 -8.46
C VAL A 68 4.08 0.88 -7.05
N GLY A 69 4.83 0.11 -6.28
CA GLY A 69 5.69 0.63 -5.21
C GLY A 69 5.32 0.28 -3.77
N THR A 70 5.75 -0.90 -3.31
CA THR A 70 6.60 -1.01 -2.10
C THR A 70 7.59 -2.15 -2.30
N PRO A 71 8.80 -2.09 -1.71
CA PRO A 71 9.80 -3.14 -1.81
C PRO A 71 9.34 -4.34 -0.98
N HIS A 72 8.53 -5.23 -1.56
CA HIS A 72 8.31 -6.55 -1.01
C HIS A 72 9.35 -7.52 -1.57
N GLY A 73 10.40 -7.71 -0.77
CA GLY A 73 10.98 -9.02 -0.58
C GLY A 73 10.16 -9.74 0.49
N ALA A 74 9.32 -10.68 0.07
CA ALA A 74 8.89 -11.85 0.83
C ALA A 74 7.97 -12.65 -0.10
N GLY A 75 8.22 -13.95 -0.19
CA GLY A 75 7.44 -14.86 -1.02
C GLY A 75 5.97 -14.86 -0.63
N HIS A 76 5.13 -15.15 -1.60
CA HIS A 76 3.81 -15.70 -1.36
C HIS A 76 4.01 -17.12 -0.80
N ASP A 77 4.25 -17.21 0.50
CA ASP A 77 3.66 -18.27 1.29
C ASP A 77 2.25 -17.78 1.63
N ASP A 78 1.23 -18.51 1.19
CA ASP A 78 -0.19 -18.38 1.57
C ASP A 78 -0.40 -18.68 3.07
N HIS A 79 0.45 -18.15 3.93
CA HIS A 79 0.40 -18.19 5.39
C HIS A 79 0.53 -16.76 5.90
N HIS A 80 -0.43 -15.92 5.54
CA HIS A 80 -0.72 -14.72 6.32
C HIS A 80 -0.94 -15.16 7.77
N PRO A 81 -0.23 -14.55 8.76
CA PRO A 81 -0.44 -14.91 10.14
C PRO A 81 -1.92 -14.68 10.47
N ALA A 82 -2.59 -15.72 10.97
CA ALA A 82 -3.97 -15.60 11.40
C ALA A 82 -4.09 -14.47 12.43
N LEU A 83 -5.22 -13.78 12.45
CA LEU A 83 -5.52 -12.82 13.50
C LEU A 83 -5.38 -13.50 14.87
N THR A 84 -4.42 -13.05 15.67
CA THR A 84 -4.29 -13.49 17.06
C THR A 84 -4.94 -12.46 17.99
N ALA A 85 -5.30 -12.90 19.20
CA ALA A 85 -5.91 -12.05 20.21
C ALA A 85 -5.05 -10.83 20.58
N ASP A 86 -3.73 -10.91 20.38
CA ASP A 86 -2.74 -9.90 20.72
C ASP A 86 -2.12 -9.18 19.50
N TRP A 87 -2.50 -9.56 18.28
CA TRP A 87 -1.92 -8.97 17.07
C TRP A 87 -2.04 -7.44 17.07
N ARG A 88 -0.99 -6.74 16.66
CA ARG A 88 -1.03 -5.31 16.38
C ARG A 88 0.02 -4.99 15.33
N PRO A 89 -0.13 -3.90 14.57
CA PRO A 89 0.93 -3.46 13.68
C PRO A 89 2.23 -3.23 14.47
N ALA A 90 3.33 -3.77 13.96
CA ALA A 90 4.65 -3.58 14.54
C ALA A 90 5.13 -2.12 14.40
N SER A 91 4.74 -1.46 13.31
CA SER A 91 5.09 -0.08 12.99
C SER A 91 4.09 0.54 12.03
N TYR A 92 4.09 1.87 11.97
CA TYR A 92 3.39 2.64 10.95
C TYR A 92 4.38 3.31 10.00
N ARG A 93 4.09 3.28 8.71
CA ARG A 93 4.76 4.10 7.70
C ARG A 93 4.04 5.44 7.59
N ILE A 94 4.80 6.52 7.69
CA ILE A 94 4.27 7.89 7.70
C ILE A 94 4.81 8.65 6.51
N GLU A 95 3.93 9.10 5.64
CA GLU A 95 4.30 9.83 4.42
C GLU A 95 3.59 11.19 4.36
N ALA A 96 4.34 12.26 4.10
CA ALA A 96 3.77 13.59 3.99
C ALA A 96 2.90 13.71 2.73
N THR A 97 1.75 14.36 2.87
CA THR A 97 0.90 14.75 1.74
C THR A 97 0.73 16.28 1.73
N PRO A 98 0.21 16.89 0.64
CA PRO A 98 -0.03 18.33 0.60
C PRO A 98 -0.94 18.85 1.72
N VAL A 99 -1.89 18.03 2.19
CA VAL A 99 -2.89 18.42 3.20
C VAL A 99 -2.63 17.82 4.59
N GLY A 100 -1.79 16.79 4.69
CA GLY A 100 -1.43 16.16 5.97
C GLY A 100 -0.45 15.01 5.80
N ALA A 101 -0.89 13.78 6.10
CA ALA A 101 -0.04 12.60 6.01
C ALA A 101 -0.83 11.31 5.77
N ASN A 102 -0.23 10.35 5.06
CA ASN A 102 -0.71 8.98 5.04
C ASN A 102 -0.07 8.22 6.20
N VAL A 103 -0.89 7.47 6.94
CA VAL A 103 -0.47 6.63 8.08
C VAL A 103 -0.83 5.19 7.75
N ASN A 104 0.15 4.45 7.25
CA ASN A 104 -0.01 3.11 6.69
C ASN A 104 0.58 2.04 7.62
N TYR A 105 0.08 0.81 7.53
CA TYR A 105 0.61 -0.33 8.24
C TYR A 105 0.36 -1.64 7.48
N ASP A 106 1.23 -2.62 7.72
CA ASP A 106 1.07 -3.96 7.16
C ASP A 106 0.04 -4.72 8.00
N CYS A 107 -1.11 -5.02 7.39
CA CYS A 107 -2.16 -5.77 8.06
C CYS A 107 -1.86 -7.27 8.05
N TYR A 108 -2.31 -7.99 9.08
CA TYR A 108 -2.20 -9.46 9.11
C TYR A 108 -2.88 -10.12 7.90
N CYS A 109 -3.91 -9.49 7.32
CA CYS A 109 -4.60 -10.00 6.13
C CYS A 109 -3.83 -9.78 4.82
N GLY A 110 -2.62 -9.20 4.86
CA GLY A 110 -1.77 -9.00 3.69
C GLY A 110 -1.94 -7.67 2.97
N CYS A 111 -2.91 -6.84 3.35
CA CYS A 111 -3.11 -5.53 2.73
C CYS A 111 -2.21 -4.45 3.36
N ASP A 112 -1.80 -3.48 2.55
CA ASP A 112 -1.34 -2.17 3.04
C ASP A 112 -2.57 -1.34 3.40
N ALA A 113 -2.87 -1.26 4.69
CA ALA A 113 -4.02 -0.53 5.21
C ALA A 113 -3.53 0.78 5.83
N GLY A 114 -4.39 1.80 5.85
CA GLY A 114 -3.96 3.07 6.42
C GLY A 114 -5.06 4.10 6.57
N PHE A 115 -4.62 5.30 6.93
CA PHE A 115 -5.47 6.45 7.15
C PHE A 115 -4.87 7.67 6.46
N ALA A 116 -5.67 8.33 5.62
CA ALA A 116 -5.29 9.59 4.98
C ALA A 116 -5.66 10.76 5.90
N LEU A 117 -4.71 11.21 6.73
CA LEU A 117 -4.91 12.35 7.60
C LEU A 117 -4.93 13.64 6.77
N ASP A 118 -6.10 14.28 6.72
CA ASP A 118 -6.26 15.65 6.24
C ASP A 118 -6.40 16.60 7.45
N ARG A 119 -5.44 17.50 7.62
CA ARG A 119 -5.42 18.45 8.76
C ARG A 119 -6.46 19.55 8.65
N SER A 120 -7.10 19.72 7.49
CA SER A 120 -8.22 20.64 7.31
C SER A 120 -9.53 20.11 7.90
N LEU A 121 -9.61 18.79 8.15
CA LEU A 121 -10.78 18.15 8.73
C LEU A 121 -10.66 18.08 10.26
N SER A 122 -11.61 18.70 10.97
CA SER A 122 -11.67 18.63 12.44
C SER A 122 -12.20 17.28 12.96
N ASP A 123 -13.02 16.59 12.16
CA ASP A 123 -13.55 15.27 12.50
C ASP A 123 -13.56 14.33 11.28
N PRO A 124 -12.40 13.76 10.90
CA PRO A 124 -12.36 12.80 9.81
C PRO A 124 -13.14 11.52 10.14
N ALA A 125 -13.71 10.89 9.10
CA ALA A 125 -14.32 9.57 9.19
C ALA A 125 -13.28 8.51 9.56
N THR A 126 -13.73 7.33 10.01
CA THR A 126 -12.85 6.16 10.15
C THR A 126 -12.56 5.59 8.77
N GLU A 127 -11.37 5.02 8.59
CA GLU A 127 -11.06 4.21 7.42
C GLU A 127 -11.14 2.73 7.79
N SER A 128 -11.60 1.91 6.85
CA SER A 128 -11.85 0.48 7.06
C SER A 128 -11.02 -0.38 6.13
N CYS A 129 -10.42 -1.44 6.67
CA CYS A 129 -9.74 -2.48 5.91
C CYS A 129 -10.70 -3.64 5.61
N CYS A 130 -10.44 -4.40 4.54
CA CYS A 130 -11.26 -5.54 4.12
C CYS A 130 -11.39 -6.64 5.20
N CYS A 131 -10.44 -6.74 6.14
CA CYS A 131 -10.47 -7.67 7.26
C CYS A 131 -11.29 -7.18 8.46
N GLY A 132 -11.93 -6.02 8.35
CA GLY A 132 -12.76 -5.42 9.40
C GLY A 132 -12.02 -4.47 10.33
N ASN A 133 -10.69 -4.39 10.27
CA ASN A 133 -9.94 -3.36 11.02
C ASN A 133 -10.45 -1.96 10.66
N GLN A 134 -10.65 -1.10 11.66
CA GLN A 134 -10.95 0.31 11.46
C GLN A 134 -9.87 1.17 12.10
N ILE A 135 -9.46 2.24 11.43
CA ILE A 135 -8.39 3.13 11.89
C ILE A 135 -8.86 4.58 11.96
N LEU A 136 -8.37 5.29 12.96
CA LEU A 136 -8.53 6.73 13.13
C LEU A 136 -7.22 7.33 13.61
N VAL A 137 -6.82 8.45 13.02
CA VAL A 137 -5.62 9.20 13.44
C VAL A 137 -6.00 10.60 13.88
N GLY A 138 -5.44 11.02 15.01
CA GLY A 138 -5.57 12.39 15.51
C GLY A 138 -5.78 12.48 17.02
N PRO A 139 -6.00 13.68 17.55
CA PRO A 139 -6.22 13.87 18.98
C PRO A 139 -7.45 13.09 19.47
N GLY A 140 -7.25 12.29 20.53
CA GLY A 140 -8.31 11.48 21.14
C GLY A 140 -8.90 10.41 20.21
N ALA A 141 -8.12 9.92 19.25
CA ALA A 141 -8.54 8.90 18.30
C ALA A 141 -9.15 7.67 18.98
N ALA A 142 -8.63 7.23 20.14
CA ALA A 142 -9.11 6.06 20.86
C ALA A 142 -10.56 6.20 21.33
N GLY A 143 -10.92 7.33 21.94
CA GLY A 143 -12.31 7.59 22.35
C GLY A 143 -13.23 7.83 21.15
N ARG A 144 -12.70 8.49 20.12
CA ARG A 144 -13.46 8.84 18.92
C ARG A 144 -13.76 7.63 18.05
N ILE A 145 -12.82 6.70 17.90
CA ILE A 145 -13.05 5.49 17.11
C ILE A 145 -14.12 4.61 17.76
N VAL A 146 -14.07 4.41 19.09
CA VAL A 146 -15.09 3.64 19.82
C VAL A 146 -16.49 4.24 19.63
N SER A 147 -16.59 5.57 19.65
CA SER A 147 -17.87 6.28 19.46
C SER A 147 -18.43 6.16 18.04
N LYS A 148 -17.62 5.70 17.07
CA LYS A 148 -17.98 5.53 15.65
C LYS A 148 -18.21 4.07 15.26
N LEU A 149 -17.92 3.10 16.14
CA LEU A 149 -18.17 1.69 15.87
C LEU A 149 -19.65 1.34 16.10
N ASP A 150 -20.24 0.58 15.18
CA ASP A 150 -21.61 0.07 15.33
C ASP A 150 -21.74 -0.96 16.47
N ALA A 151 -20.71 -1.80 16.66
CA ALA A 151 -20.65 -2.85 17.68
C ALA A 151 -19.29 -2.80 18.41
N PRO A 152 -19.05 -1.82 19.29
CA PRO A 152 -17.73 -1.58 19.89
C PRO A 152 -17.17 -2.77 20.68
N GLU A 153 -18.03 -3.61 21.24
CA GLU A 153 -17.67 -4.83 21.96
C GLU A 153 -17.05 -5.91 21.06
N ALA A 154 -17.37 -5.90 19.76
CA ALA A 154 -16.78 -6.81 18.76
C ALA A 154 -15.33 -6.46 18.43
N PHE A 155 -14.83 -5.33 18.95
CA PHE A 155 -13.48 -4.85 18.70
C PHE A 155 -12.66 -4.76 19.99
N ARG A 156 -11.35 -4.83 19.82
CA ARG A 156 -10.38 -4.29 20.77
C ARG A 156 -9.70 -3.10 20.11
N VAL A 157 -9.37 -2.08 20.89
CA VAL A 157 -8.71 -0.89 20.38
C VAL A 157 -7.24 -0.93 20.80
N ASP A 158 -6.36 -1.02 19.82
CA ASP A 158 -4.92 -0.77 19.98
C ASP A 158 -4.65 0.72 19.76
N VAL A 159 -3.80 1.29 20.61
CA VAL A 159 -3.47 2.73 20.57
C VAL A 159 -1.96 2.88 20.56
N GLN A 160 -1.45 3.55 19.53
CA GLN A 160 -0.03 3.81 19.37
C GLN A 160 0.20 5.30 19.08
N SER A 161 1.39 5.79 19.46
CA SER A 161 1.81 7.15 19.14
C SER A 161 2.81 7.11 17.99
N VAL A 162 2.61 7.97 16.99
CA VAL A 162 3.51 8.11 15.84
C VAL A 162 3.95 9.57 15.68
N ALA A 163 5.16 9.78 15.16
CA ALA A 163 5.62 11.12 14.82
C ALA A 163 5.16 11.50 13.41
N MET A 164 4.46 12.62 13.28
CA MET A 164 4.07 13.17 11.99
C MET A 164 5.28 13.77 11.25
N PRO A 165 5.22 13.97 9.92
CA PRO A 165 6.31 14.57 9.15
C PRO A 165 6.72 15.97 9.62
N TRP A 166 5.82 16.69 10.31
CA TRP A 166 6.09 18.00 10.92
C TRP A 166 6.50 17.92 12.40
N GLY A 167 6.83 16.73 12.92
CA GLY A 167 7.37 16.51 14.26
C GLY A 167 6.35 16.43 15.39
N GLN A 168 5.05 16.61 15.10
CA GLN A 168 4.00 16.47 16.11
C GLN A 168 3.72 14.99 16.42
N PRO A 169 3.67 14.57 17.69
CA PRO A 169 3.18 13.24 18.03
C PRO A 169 1.67 13.16 17.84
N MET A 170 1.17 12.14 17.16
CA MET A 170 -0.26 11.86 16.99
C MET A 170 -0.61 10.45 17.46
N GLU A 171 -1.83 10.34 17.96
CA GLU A 171 -2.43 9.08 18.34
C GLU A 171 -3.01 8.39 17.09
N VAL A 172 -2.68 7.10 16.95
CA VAL A 172 -3.27 6.19 15.99
C VAL A 172 -4.06 5.17 16.79
N ALA A 173 -5.38 5.14 16.57
CA ALA A 173 -6.26 4.16 17.18
C ALA A 173 -6.71 3.16 16.10
N LEU A 174 -6.48 1.88 16.35
CA LEU A 174 -6.85 0.78 15.48
C LEU A 174 -7.85 -0.11 16.22
N ALA A 175 -9.10 -0.11 15.77
CA ALA A 175 -10.11 -1.07 16.20
C ALA A 175 -9.93 -2.37 15.41
N ILE A 176 -9.53 -3.42 16.12
CA ILE A 176 -9.24 -4.75 15.57
C ILE A 176 -10.38 -5.69 15.98
N PRO A 177 -10.99 -6.45 15.06
CA PRO A 177 -12.00 -7.44 15.41
C PRO A 177 -11.47 -8.40 16.48
N ARG A 178 -12.33 -8.77 17.43
CA ARG A 178 -12.02 -9.84 18.37
C ARG A 178 -12.10 -11.19 17.64
N VAL A 179 -11.18 -12.07 17.99
CA VAL A 179 -11.29 -13.50 17.69
C VAL A 179 -11.76 -14.17 18.97
N ASP A 180 -12.90 -14.85 18.88
CA ASP A 180 -13.48 -15.64 19.97
C ASP A 180 -12.74 -16.98 20.16
#